data_AF-H9UFY2-F1
#
_entry.id   AF-H9UFY2-F1
#
_cell.length_a   1.000
_cell.length_b   1.000
_cell.length_c   1.000
_cell.angle_alpha   90.00
_cell.angle_beta   90.00
_cell.angle_gamma   90.00
#
_symmetry.space_group_name_H-M   'P 1'
#
loop_
_entity.id
_entity.type
_entity.pdbx_description
1 polymer ?
#
loop_
_entity_poly.entity_id
_entity_poly.type
_entity_poly.pdbx_seq_one_letter_code
_entity_poly.pdbx_strand_id
1 'polypeptide(L)'
;MIPLDELAAKDPRILRIMINEGYTVTAEHAVSGKQRSMPVRSLHRNNPNFYKNPRSPYRFLVAEPCARELLERVQPKGKPGASSAAEGCVCSDEPDTTSAPAATEKRPGTLAAAPNFDETWQRIQAMTLPERVDLLDTHTTTIQHLARNPDRQQQETHQALINVGADGALSNRSTILEALKMSNEEARRYTDQMVEATNRMIDTTALLVDGNLCHQDLLDQVADKSNGTVIQHMTRVFLLGYAFMLYYNREILTSDLVGKIRIRFTSRYKPFYTPLLSHLHEDHLTLERVFQGGMRALQESEINQYAIGFLVHDIGKVEDIEYHEGEDGYDRAKVVRHVEVGYTALRNKTGYSDTVSMITGYHHEYYGSNDGYGIFRRLLQQLYQQHPQVKPRKFPFLITYDKEEIRKLQAPAYFPAKMLEIVDIYDSLTDPNRRYRAPMEPKDALETLYTAFVADQPKVDLILLDVFTLFLRDKGLLPADDIPAEAVNW
;
A
#
# COMPACT_ATOMS: atom_id res chain seq x y z
N MET A 1 23.89 -29.59 -23.25
CA MET A 1 22.81 -29.19 -22.30
C MET A 1 23.09 -29.89 -20.97
N ILE A 2 22.94 -29.18 -19.85
CA ILE A 2 23.23 -29.70 -18.49
C ILE A 2 21.91 -29.79 -17.70
N PRO A 3 21.64 -30.90 -16.99
CA PRO A 3 20.45 -31.01 -16.14
C PRO A 3 20.43 -29.96 -15.02
N LEU A 4 19.27 -29.31 -14.83
CA LEU A 4 19.12 -28.24 -13.85
C LEU A 4 19.33 -28.74 -12.41
N ASP A 5 18.92 -29.97 -12.11
CA ASP A 5 19.14 -30.62 -10.82
C ASP A 5 20.62 -30.86 -10.52
N GLU A 6 21.38 -31.34 -11.50
CA GLU A 6 22.83 -31.47 -11.37
C GLU A 6 23.51 -30.10 -11.18
N LEU A 7 23.04 -29.07 -11.88
CA LEU A 7 23.59 -27.72 -11.76
C LEU A 7 23.28 -27.11 -10.39
N ALA A 8 22.04 -27.20 -9.92
CA ALA A 8 21.61 -26.69 -8.61
C ALA A 8 22.19 -27.49 -7.44
N ALA A 9 22.59 -28.76 -7.65
CA ALA A 9 23.29 -29.55 -6.64
C ALA A 9 24.74 -29.07 -6.42
N LYS A 10 25.37 -28.45 -7.43
CA LYS A 10 26.71 -27.86 -7.29
C LYS A 10 26.72 -26.59 -6.45
N ASP A 11 25.69 -25.76 -6.59
CA ASP A 11 25.48 -24.59 -5.73
C ASP A 11 24.00 -24.17 -5.72
N PRO A 12 23.31 -24.19 -4.56
CA PRO A 12 21.91 -23.80 -4.46
C PRO A 12 21.61 -22.36 -4.91
N ARG A 13 22.60 -21.46 -4.90
CA ARG A 13 22.44 -20.06 -5.33
C ARG A 13 22.17 -19.94 -6.83
N ILE A 14 22.56 -20.93 -7.63
CA ILE A 14 22.33 -20.92 -9.09
C ILE A 14 20.84 -20.83 -9.39
N LEU A 15 20.00 -21.61 -8.68
CA LEU A 15 18.56 -21.57 -8.91
C LEU A 15 17.98 -20.19 -8.58
N ARG A 16 18.46 -19.55 -7.50
CA ARG A 16 18.05 -18.21 -7.10
C ARG A 16 18.41 -17.17 -8.17
N ILE A 17 19.61 -17.24 -8.73
CA ILE A 17 20.04 -16.37 -9.84
C ILE A 17 19.11 -16.59 -11.05
N MET A 18 18.87 -17.84 -11.43
CA MET A 18 18.02 -18.17 -12.57
C MET A 18 16.57 -17.69 -12.42
N ILE A 19 15.99 -17.75 -11.22
CA ILE A 19 14.64 -17.26 -10.92
C ILE A 19 14.58 -15.74 -11.01
N ASN A 20 15.54 -15.05 -10.39
CA ASN A 20 15.55 -13.59 -10.28
C ASN A 20 15.83 -12.90 -11.61
N GLU A 21 16.71 -13.48 -12.42
CA GLU A 21 17.16 -12.88 -13.68
C GLU A 21 16.38 -13.42 -14.90
N GLY A 22 15.33 -14.21 -14.68
CA GLY A 22 14.40 -14.61 -15.73
C GLY A 22 14.96 -15.62 -16.73
N TYR A 23 15.91 -16.47 -16.32
CA TYR A 23 16.46 -17.52 -17.17
C TYR A 23 15.38 -18.53 -17.61
N THR A 24 15.61 -19.14 -18.77
CA THR A 24 14.77 -20.22 -19.30
C THR A 24 15.50 -21.56 -19.25
N VAL A 25 14.72 -22.64 -19.15
CA VAL A 25 15.18 -24.02 -19.28
C VAL A 25 14.42 -24.72 -20.38
N THR A 26 15.06 -25.71 -20.99
CA THR A 26 14.42 -26.64 -21.91
C THR A 26 13.80 -27.77 -21.10
N ALA A 27 12.47 -27.83 -21.04
CA ALA A 27 11.73 -28.97 -20.53
C ALA A 27 11.60 -30.03 -21.63
N GLU A 28 12.20 -31.20 -21.42
CA GLU A 28 12.17 -32.35 -22.33
C GLU A 28 11.32 -33.46 -21.74
N HIS A 29 10.29 -33.90 -22.46
CA HIS A 29 9.41 -34.98 -22.01
C HIS A 29 10.10 -36.34 -22.15
N ALA A 30 10.26 -37.07 -21.04
CA ALA A 30 11.04 -38.31 -20.94
C ALA A 30 10.63 -39.40 -21.96
N VAL A 31 9.34 -39.55 -22.24
CA VAL A 31 8.83 -40.57 -23.20
C VAL A 31 8.78 -40.09 -24.65
N SER A 32 8.39 -38.83 -24.89
CA SER A 32 8.10 -38.34 -26.25
C SER A 32 9.24 -37.55 -26.89
N GLY A 33 10.27 -37.18 -26.12
CA GLY A 33 11.39 -36.35 -26.56
C GLY A 33 11.02 -34.91 -26.94
N LYS A 34 9.74 -34.52 -26.79
CA LYS A 34 9.29 -33.16 -27.12
C LYS A 34 9.92 -32.16 -26.16
N GLN A 35 10.51 -31.11 -26.72
CA GLN A 35 11.18 -30.05 -25.98
C GLN A 35 10.36 -28.76 -26.02
N ARG A 36 10.35 -28.03 -24.90
CA ARG A 36 9.76 -26.68 -24.79
C ARG A 36 10.66 -25.79 -23.93
N SER A 37 10.89 -24.57 -24.37
CA SER A 37 11.55 -23.56 -23.53
C SER A 37 10.55 -22.99 -22.53
N MET A 38 10.93 -22.94 -21.26
CA MET A 38 10.07 -22.51 -20.17
C MET A 38 10.85 -21.62 -19.20
N PRO A 39 10.30 -20.47 -18.76
CA PRO A 39 10.94 -19.65 -17.73
C PRO A 39 11.05 -20.40 -16.40
N VAL A 40 12.23 -20.38 -15.79
CA VAL A 40 12.49 -21.02 -14.50
C VAL A 40 11.59 -20.42 -13.42
N ARG A 41 11.38 -19.10 -13.44
CA ARG A 41 10.47 -18.40 -12.52
C ARG A 41 9.04 -18.94 -12.57
N SER A 42 8.52 -19.21 -13.76
CA SER A 42 7.16 -19.76 -13.94
C SER A 42 7.04 -21.20 -13.44
N LEU A 43 8.06 -22.02 -13.70
CA LEU A 43 8.11 -23.40 -13.21
C LEU A 43 8.23 -23.46 -11.69
N HIS A 44 9.09 -22.62 -11.10
CA HIS A 44 9.29 -22.53 -9.65
C HIS A 44 8.05 -22.02 -8.92
N ARG A 45 7.32 -21.04 -9.47
CA ARG A 45 6.06 -20.54 -8.89
C ARG A 45 4.99 -21.62 -8.80
N ASN A 46 4.94 -22.52 -9.77
CA ASN A 46 3.98 -23.63 -9.78
C ASN A 46 4.41 -24.80 -8.88
N ASN A 47 5.71 -25.10 -8.83
CA ASN A 47 6.29 -26.12 -7.96
C ASN A 47 7.76 -25.76 -7.65
N PRO A 48 8.10 -25.37 -6.41
CA PRO A 48 9.47 -24.99 -6.04
C PRO A 48 10.52 -26.08 -6.30
N ASN A 49 10.09 -27.35 -6.25
CA ASN A 49 10.93 -28.53 -6.47
C ASN A 49 10.72 -29.18 -7.85
N PHE A 50 10.20 -28.45 -8.84
CA PHE A 50 9.86 -28.99 -10.17
C PHE A 50 11.03 -29.77 -10.81
N TYR A 51 12.25 -29.28 -10.60
CA TYR A 51 13.48 -29.82 -11.18
C TYR A 51 14.02 -31.06 -10.44
N LYS A 52 13.54 -31.34 -9.22
CA LYS A 52 13.88 -32.53 -8.42
C LYS A 52 12.71 -33.52 -8.28
N ASN A 53 11.60 -33.30 -8.98
CA ASN A 53 10.40 -34.11 -8.80
C ASN A 53 10.50 -35.43 -9.59
N PRO A 54 10.65 -36.59 -8.92
CA PRO A 54 10.79 -37.88 -9.59
C PRO A 54 9.49 -38.35 -10.29
N ARG A 55 8.35 -37.71 -9.99
CA ARG A 55 7.06 -37.97 -10.64
C ARG A 55 6.81 -37.08 -11.87
N SER A 56 7.71 -36.13 -12.15
CA SER A 56 7.61 -35.29 -13.35
C SER A 56 7.95 -36.12 -14.59
N PRO A 57 7.12 -36.09 -15.65
CA PRO A 57 7.47 -36.68 -16.93
C PRO A 57 8.48 -35.82 -17.71
N TYR A 58 8.93 -34.69 -17.16
CA TYR A 58 9.85 -33.75 -17.81
C TYR A 58 11.21 -33.69 -17.10
N ARG A 59 12.28 -33.70 -17.90
CA ARG A 59 13.65 -33.34 -17.49
C ARG A 59 13.92 -31.89 -17.88
N PHE A 60 14.53 -31.12 -16.98
CA PHE A 60 14.81 -29.70 -17.20
C PHE A 60 16.29 -29.48 -17.47
N LEU A 61 16.59 -28.87 -18.61
CA LEU A 61 17.93 -28.77 -19.15
C LEU A 61 18.32 -27.29 -19.34
N VAL A 62 19.56 -26.96 -18.99
CA VAL A 62 20.18 -25.64 -19.16
C VAL A 62 21.16 -25.70 -20.33
N ALA A 63 21.20 -24.66 -21.16
CA ALA A 63 22.21 -24.54 -22.21
C ALA A 63 23.62 -24.51 -21.62
N GLU A 64 24.57 -25.18 -22.25
CA GLU A 64 25.93 -25.34 -21.71
C GLU A 64 26.69 -24.01 -21.52
N PRO A 65 26.56 -23.01 -22.42
CA PRO A 65 27.13 -21.67 -22.18
C PRO A 65 26.54 -20.99 -20.94
N CYS A 66 25.23 -21.09 -20.77
CA CYS A 66 24.50 -20.53 -19.62
C CYS A 66 24.90 -21.22 -18.31
N ALA A 67 24.99 -22.55 -18.30
CA ALA A 67 25.45 -23.30 -17.13
C ALA A 67 26.89 -22.95 -16.73
N ARG A 68 27.78 -22.70 -17.69
CA ARG A 68 29.16 -22.27 -17.43
C ARG A 68 29.21 -20.87 -16.79
N GLU A 69 28.48 -19.93 -17.37
CA GLU A 69 28.34 -18.56 -16.83
C GLU A 69 27.81 -18.58 -15.39
N LEU A 70 26.75 -19.36 -15.13
CA LEU A 70 26.17 -19.50 -13.79
C LEU A 70 27.17 -20.07 -12.78
N LEU A 71 27.98 -21.06 -13.19
CA LEU A 71 29.02 -21.66 -12.34
C LEU A 71 30.17 -20.69 -12.05
N GLU A 72 30.61 -19.90 -13.03
CA GLU A 72 31.65 -18.88 -12.84
C GLU A 72 31.21 -17.78 -11.87
N ARG A 73 29.93 -17.40 -11.89
CA ARG A 73 29.37 -16.38 -11.00
C ARG A 73 29.28 -16.81 -9.54
N VAL A 74 29.07 -18.09 -9.27
CA VAL A 74 28.98 -18.62 -7.90
C VAL A 74 30.33 -19.05 -7.34
N GLN A 75 31.36 -19.20 -8.18
CA GLN A 75 32.71 -19.47 -7.71
C GLN A 75 33.23 -18.28 -6.89
N PRO A 76 33.81 -18.54 -5.70
CA PRO A 76 34.45 -17.48 -4.92
C PRO A 76 35.62 -16.92 -5.74
N LYS A 77 35.55 -15.64 -6.11
CA LYS A 77 36.71 -14.92 -6.64
C LYS A 77 37.80 -14.95 -5.58
N GLY A 78 38.88 -15.69 -5.83
CA GLY A 78 39.99 -15.82 -4.90
C GLY A 78 40.49 -14.45 -4.46
N LYS A 79 40.41 -14.17 -3.16
CA LYS A 79 41.18 -13.10 -2.55
C LYS A 79 42.59 -13.64 -2.22
N PRO A 80 43.65 -12.90 -2.54
CA PRO A 80 44.98 -13.21 -2.04
C PRO A 80 45.06 -12.90 -0.53
N GLY A 81 45.50 -13.91 0.24
CA GLY A 81 46.20 -13.79 1.53
C GLY A 81 45.59 -12.97 2.66
N ALA A 82 45.17 -13.63 3.74
CA ALA A 82 45.73 -13.41 5.09
C ALA A 82 45.07 -14.37 6.10
N SER A 83 45.88 -14.79 7.06
CA SER A 83 45.73 -15.90 8.00
C SER A 83 44.99 -15.57 9.29
N SER A 84 44.49 -16.64 9.95
CA SER A 84 44.42 -16.92 11.42
C SER A 84 43.63 -15.93 12.30
N ALA A 85 42.85 -16.30 13.32
CA ALA A 85 42.78 -17.44 14.24
C ALA A 85 41.32 -17.48 14.77
N ALA A 86 40.63 -18.61 14.93
CA ALA A 86 40.68 -19.60 16.01
C ALA A 86 40.37 -19.05 17.43
N GLU A 87 39.59 -19.85 18.17
CA GLU A 87 39.12 -19.73 19.57
C GLU A 87 37.79 -18.97 19.75
N GLY A 88 36.77 -19.49 20.43
CA GLY A 88 36.65 -20.71 21.22
C GLY A 88 35.19 -20.92 21.65
N CYS A 89 34.83 -22.20 21.74
CA CYS A 89 33.55 -22.76 22.16
C CYS A 89 33.46 -22.79 23.69
N VAL A 90 32.31 -22.42 24.27
CA VAL A 90 31.80 -23.02 25.53
C VAL A 90 30.27 -23.00 25.51
N CYS A 91 29.68 -24.19 25.60
CA CYS A 91 28.29 -24.47 25.94
C CYS A 91 28.11 -24.53 27.46
N SER A 92 26.96 -24.09 27.95
CA SER A 92 26.26 -24.62 29.15
C SER A 92 24.97 -23.81 29.31
N ASP A 93 23.82 -24.39 28.95
CA ASP A 93 22.91 -25.17 29.82
C ASP A 93 21.78 -24.29 30.37
N GLU A 94 20.60 -24.47 29.79
CA GLU A 94 19.32 -24.14 30.42
C GLU A 94 19.07 -25.07 31.62
N PRO A 95 18.19 -24.69 32.55
CA PRO A 95 16.85 -25.27 32.43
C PRO A 95 15.70 -24.28 32.66
N ASP A 96 14.71 -24.45 31.81
CA ASP A 96 13.26 -24.32 32.04
C ASP A 96 12.82 -24.17 33.51
N THR A 97 12.09 -23.09 33.80
CA THR A 97 10.97 -23.14 34.76
C THR A 97 9.87 -22.17 34.34
N THR A 98 8.71 -22.77 34.10
CA THR A 98 7.39 -22.19 33.96
C THR A 98 6.94 -21.42 35.22
N SER A 99 6.51 -20.17 35.05
CA SER A 99 5.46 -19.56 35.88
C SER A 99 5.04 -18.18 35.33
N ALA A 100 3.81 -18.07 34.84
CA ALA A 100 3.08 -16.80 34.94
C ALA A 100 2.77 -16.57 36.43
N PRO A 101 2.87 -15.32 36.93
CA PRO A 101 1.61 -14.66 37.26
C PRO A 101 1.60 -13.12 37.13
N ALA A 102 0.38 -12.63 36.92
CA ALA A 102 -0.21 -11.41 37.50
C ALA A 102 0.37 -10.02 37.15
N ALA A 103 -0.53 -9.25 36.53
CA ALA A 103 -0.72 -7.81 36.64
C ALA A 103 0.17 -7.10 37.69
N THR A 104 1.10 -6.29 37.19
CA THR A 104 1.81 -5.31 38.00
C THR A 104 1.28 -3.91 37.69
N GLU A 105 1.00 -3.22 38.78
CA GLU A 105 0.40 -1.90 38.87
C GLU A 105 1.19 -0.82 38.11
N LYS A 106 0.44 0.13 37.56
CA LYS A 106 0.92 1.36 36.95
C LYS A 106 1.88 2.09 37.90
N ARG A 107 3.13 2.27 37.49
CA ARG A 107 3.98 3.33 38.05
C ARG A 107 3.53 4.68 37.48
N PRO A 108 3.18 5.67 38.32
CA PRO A 108 2.96 7.04 37.87
C PRO A 108 4.31 7.74 37.76
N GLY A 109 4.62 8.26 36.58
CA GLY A 109 5.79 9.12 36.35
C GLY A 109 6.78 8.55 35.35
N THR A 110 6.48 8.70 34.07
CA THR A 110 7.49 8.91 33.04
C THR A 110 7.09 10.16 32.27
N LEU A 111 8.07 11.05 32.14
CA LEU A 111 8.00 12.35 31.49
C LEU A 111 7.23 12.26 30.16
N ALA A 112 6.33 13.21 29.94
CA ALA A 112 5.75 13.47 28.62
C ALA A 112 6.92 13.55 27.62
N ALA A 113 7.07 12.52 26.80
CA ALA A 113 8.03 12.54 25.70
C ALA A 113 7.61 13.69 24.79
N ALA A 114 8.55 14.59 24.49
CA ALA A 114 8.31 15.67 23.55
C ALA A 114 7.71 15.10 22.25
N PRO A 115 6.80 15.83 21.58
CA PRO A 115 6.27 15.37 20.31
C PRO A 115 7.41 15.12 19.32
N ASN A 116 7.20 14.13 18.45
CA ASN A 116 8.23 13.58 17.57
C ASN A 116 8.42 14.56 16.39
N PHE A 117 9.04 15.70 16.65
CA PHE A 117 9.33 16.73 15.64
C PHE A 117 10.85 16.90 15.56
N ASP A 118 11.47 16.33 14.54
CA ASP A 118 12.90 16.45 14.30
C ASP A 118 13.29 17.78 13.62
N GLU A 119 14.59 17.92 13.32
CA GLU A 119 15.13 19.06 12.58
C GLU A 119 14.52 19.20 11.17
N THR A 120 14.16 18.10 10.48
CA THR A 120 13.55 18.14 9.15
C THR A 120 12.17 18.79 9.18
N TRP A 121 11.34 18.41 10.15
CA TRP A 121 10.05 19.02 10.40
C TRP A 121 10.17 20.53 10.60
N GLN A 122 11.02 20.95 11.53
CA GLN A 122 11.22 22.36 11.87
C GLN A 122 11.77 23.16 10.69
N ARG A 123 12.71 22.56 9.93
CA ARG A 123 13.29 23.15 8.73
C ARG A 123 12.22 23.43 7.67
N ILE A 124 11.39 22.45 7.30
CA ILE A 124 10.36 22.63 6.26
C ILE A 124 9.27 23.58 6.73
N GLN A 125 8.89 23.52 8.00
CA GLN A 125 7.91 24.46 8.57
C GLN A 125 8.40 25.92 8.54
N ALA A 126 9.72 26.13 8.67
CA ALA A 126 10.33 27.46 8.60
C ALA A 126 10.54 27.96 7.16
N MET A 127 10.44 27.10 6.14
CA MET A 127 10.60 27.50 4.74
C MET A 127 9.46 28.40 4.28
N THR A 128 9.80 29.40 3.48
CA THR A 128 8.86 30.16 2.67
C THR A 128 8.21 29.29 1.59
N LEU A 129 7.12 29.78 0.98
CA LEU A 129 6.46 29.06 -0.11
C LEU A 129 7.41 28.80 -1.29
N PRO A 130 8.19 29.78 -1.80
CA PRO A 130 9.14 29.51 -2.89
C PRO A 130 10.18 28.44 -2.55
N GLU A 131 10.68 28.40 -1.32
CA GLU A 131 11.64 27.38 -0.89
C GLU A 131 11.02 25.96 -0.86
N ARG A 132 9.75 25.85 -0.44
CA ARG A 132 9.00 24.58 -0.50
C ARG A 132 8.74 24.12 -1.94
N VAL A 133 8.43 25.06 -2.83
CA VAL A 133 8.26 24.77 -4.27
C VAL A 133 9.57 24.27 -4.87
N ASP A 134 10.68 24.96 -4.61
CA ASP A 134 12.02 24.58 -5.08
C ASP A 134 12.47 23.21 -4.54
N LEU A 135 12.11 22.89 -3.29
CA LEU A 135 12.34 21.58 -2.70
C LEU A 135 11.64 20.46 -3.50
N LEU A 136 10.37 20.64 -3.86
CA LEU A 136 9.64 19.62 -4.66
C LEU A 136 10.13 19.55 -6.11
N ASP A 137 10.53 20.67 -6.71
CA ASP A 137 11.13 20.69 -8.04
C ASP A 137 12.52 20.01 -8.04
N THR A 138 13.28 20.11 -6.94
CA THR A 138 14.53 19.37 -6.73
C THR A 138 14.28 17.87 -6.66
N HIS A 139 13.25 17.43 -5.93
CA HIS A 139 12.85 16.02 -5.89
C HIS A 139 12.44 15.52 -7.27
N THR A 140 11.64 16.31 -8.00
CA THR A 140 11.25 16.02 -9.39
C THR A 140 12.47 15.79 -10.28
N THR A 141 13.45 16.69 -10.23
CA THR A 141 14.70 16.58 -11.01
C THR A 141 15.50 15.34 -10.62
N THR A 142 15.59 15.05 -9.32
CA THR A 142 16.29 13.87 -8.79
C THR A 142 15.67 12.57 -9.29
N ILE A 143 14.34 12.46 -9.26
CA ILE A 143 13.59 11.29 -9.77
C ILE A 143 13.84 11.10 -11.27
N GLN A 144 13.78 12.18 -12.06
CA GLN A 144 14.04 12.11 -13.51
C GLN A 144 15.45 11.62 -13.81
N HIS A 145 16.44 12.11 -13.05
CA HIS A 145 17.82 11.68 -13.19
C HIS A 145 17.97 10.19 -12.87
N LEU A 146 17.42 9.74 -11.73
CA LEU A 146 17.45 8.34 -11.33
C LEU A 146 16.73 7.44 -12.35
N ALA A 147 15.55 7.82 -12.83
CA ALA A 147 14.77 7.02 -13.78
C ALA A 147 15.53 6.78 -15.10
N ARG A 148 16.39 7.72 -15.50
CA ARG A 148 17.25 7.62 -16.70
C ARG A 148 18.56 6.87 -16.45
N ASN A 149 18.93 6.63 -15.19
CA ASN A 149 20.17 5.96 -14.83
C ASN A 149 19.92 4.43 -14.70
N PRO A 150 20.46 3.60 -15.62
CA PRO A 150 20.31 2.15 -15.55
C PRO A 150 21.13 1.53 -14.40
N ASP A 151 22.20 2.20 -13.95
CA ASP A 151 23.11 1.74 -12.90
C ASP A 151 22.77 2.32 -11.52
N ARG A 152 21.59 2.93 -11.38
CA ARG A 152 21.14 3.54 -10.11
C ARG A 152 21.15 2.51 -8.98
N GLN A 153 21.58 2.95 -7.80
CA GLN A 153 21.51 2.08 -6.63
C GLN A 153 20.06 2.01 -6.12
N GLN A 154 19.65 0.83 -5.66
CA GLN A 154 18.33 0.63 -5.07
C GLN A 154 18.11 1.55 -3.86
N GLN A 155 19.14 1.72 -3.03
CA GLN A 155 19.09 2.60 -1.86
C GLN A 155 18.88 4.08 -2.24
N GLU A 156 19.50 4.56 -3.32
CA GLU A 156 19.28 5.93 -3.82
C GLU A 156 17.83 6.13 -4.29
N THR A 157 17.28 5.11 -4.97
CA THR A 157 15.88 5.12 -5.42
C THR A 157 14.92 5.13 -4.24
N HIS A 158 15.14 4.26 -3.25
CA HIS A 158 14.34 4.22 -2.02
C HIS A 158 14.39 5.58 -1.31
N GLN A 159 15.57 6.18 -1.18
CA GLN A 159 15.72 7.47 -0.52
C GLN A 159 14.95 8.59 -1.24
N ALA A 160 15.05 8.65 -2.56
CA ALA A 160 14.32 9.66 -3.33
C ALA A 160 12.81 9.56 -3.12
N LEU A 161 12.27 8.33 -3.07
CA LEU A 161 10.83 8.09 -2.87
C LEU A 161 10.38 8.42 -1.45
N ILE A 162 11.20 8.09 -0.43
CA ILE A 162 10.94 8.49 0.96
C ILE A 162 10.88 10.01 1.05
N ASN A 163 11.85 10.72 0.47
CA ASN A 163 11.89 12.18 0.51
C ASN A 163 10.68 12.80 -0.19
N VAL A 164 10.27 12.26 -1.34
CA VAL A 164 9.06 12.71 -2.06
C VAL A 164 7.81 12.63 -1.20
N GLY A 165 7.60 11.51 -0.51
CA GLY A 165 6.43 11.34 0.36
C GLY A 165 6.51 12.24 1.59
N ALA A 166 7.64 12.22 2.30
CA ALA A 166 7.80 12.98 3.54
C ALA A 166 7.81 14.50 3.31
N ASP A 167 8.70 15.00 2.45
CA ASP A 167 8.81 16.43 2.16
C ASP A 167 7.58 16.93 1.39
N GLY A 168 6.98 16.10 0.53
CA GLY A 168 5.74 16.39 -0.16
C GLY A 168 4.58 16.59 0.80
N ALA A 169 4.39 15.67 1.74
CA ALA A 169 3.36 15.80 2.78
C ALA A 169 3.61 17.03 3.66
N LEU A 170 4.85 17.22 4.15
CA LEU A 170 5.22 18.35 5.01
C LEU A 170 5.10 19.72 4.34
N SER A 171 5.49 19.82 3.08
CA SER A 171 5.41 21.06 2.31
C SER A 171 3.95 21.43 2.07
N ASN A 172 3.12 20.47 1.64
CA ASN A 172 1.68 20.68 1.49
C ASN A 172 1.03 21.07 2.82
N ARG A 173 1.43 20.41 3.90
CA ARG A 173 0.96 20.69 5.25
C ARG A 173 1.22 22.13 5.66
N SER A 174 2.48 22.55 5.58
CA SER A 174 2.91 23.89 5.98
C SER A 174 2.22 24.96 5.13
N THR A 175 2.06 24.70 3.83
CA THR A 175 1.39 25.62 2.91
C THR A 175 -0.10 25.76 3.23
N ILE A 176 -0.79 24.65 3.50
CA ILE A 176 -2.21 24.68 3.87
C ILE A 176 -2.43 25.38 5.21
N LEU A 177 -1.54 25.20 6.19
CA LEU A 177 -1.62 25.89 7.49
C LEU A 177 -1.54 27.41 7.36
N GLU A 178 -0.73 27.92 6.45
CA GLU A 178 -0.70 29.35 6.14
C GLU A 178 -1.97 29.78 5.40
N ALA A 179 -2.39 29.01 4.41
CA ALA A 179 -3.59 29.27 3.61
C ALA A 179 -4.89 29.28 4.43
N LEU A 180 -4.95 28.53 5.53
CA LEU A 180 -6.10 28.53 6.46
C LEU A 180 -6.34 29.91 7.10
N LYS A 181 -5.31 30.74 7.20
CA LYS A 181 -5.39 32.11 7.74
C LYS A 181 -5.85 33.15 6.72
N MET A 182 -5.98 32.76 5.45
CA MET A 182 -6.32 33.62 4.32
C MET A 182 -7.79 33.47 3.92
N SER A 183 -8.30 34.42 3.13
CA SER A 183 -9.58 34.23 2.41
C SER A 183 -9.47 33.09 1.39
N ASN A 184 -10.59 32.51 0.94
CA ASN A 184 -10.52 31.37 -0.01
C ASN A 184 -9.87 31.75 -1.36
N GLU A 185 -10.12 32.96 -1.86
CA GLU A 185 -9.56 33.42 -3.13
C GLU A 185 -8.05 33.68 -3.02
N GLU A 186 -7.64 34.33 -1.94
CA GLU A 186 -6.22 34.57 -1.64
C GLU A 186 -5.46 33.26 -1.38
N ALA A 187 -6.03 32.37 -0.58
CA ALA A 187 -5.47 31.06 -0.29
C ALA A 187 -5.20 30.26 -1.57
N ARG A 188 -6.17 30.22 -2.49
CA ARG A 188 -6.01 29.52 -3.77
C ARG A 188 -4.82 30.07 -4.54
N ARG A 189 -4.76 31.38 -4.79
CA ARG A 189 -3.62 32.04 -5.45
C ARG A 189 -2.29 31.76 -4.77
N TYR A 190 -2.27 31.79 -3.43
CA TYR A 190 -1.07 31.49 -2.66
C TYR A 190 -0.64 30.02 -2.84
N THR A 191 -1.58 29.07 -2.84
CA THR A 191 -1.26 27.63 -2.95
C THR A 191 -0.98 27.15 -4.37
N ASP A 192 -1.31 27.92 -5.42
CA ASP A 192 -1.30 27.44 -6.81
C ASP A 192 0.06 26.86 -7.22
N GLN A 193 1.17 27.54 -6.89
CA GLN A 193 2.52 27.05 -7.22
C GLN A 193 2.88 25.75 -6.48
N MET A 194 2.42 25.62 -5.23
CA MET A 194 2.61 24.39 -4.43
C MET A 194 1.85 23.21 -5.04
N VAL A 195 0.61 23.46 -5.48
CA VAL A 195 -0.23 22.46 -6.14
C VAL A 195 0.42 22.02 -7.44
N GLU A 196 0.90 22.95 -8.27
CA GLU A 196 1.59 22.62 -9.53
C GLU A 196 2.87 21.81 -9.30
N ALA A 197 3.70 22.21 -8.33
CA ALA A 197 4.92 21.49 -7.99
C ALA A 197 4.62 20.07 -7.48
N THR A 198 3.58 19.91 -6.66
CA THR A 198 3.15 18.58 -6.18
C THR A 198 2.66 17.70 -7.32
N ASN A 199 1.87 18.25 -8.26
CA ASN A 199 1.44 17.49 -9.45
C ASN A 199 2.65 17.01 -10.27
N ARG A 200 3.61 17.89 -10.59
CA ARG A 200 4.84 17.52 -11.33
C ARG A 200 5.65 16.45 -10.63
N MET A 201 5.79 16.57 -9.31
CA MET A 201 6.50 15.60 -8.48
C MET A 201 5.83 14.24 -8.55
N ILE A 202 4.51 14.16 -8.39
CA ILE A 202 3.77 12.89 -8.44
C ILE A 202 3.80 12.27 -9.84
N ASP A 203 3.55 13.05 -10.90
CA ASP A 203 3.61 12.58 -12.28
C ASP A 203 4.97 11.93 -12.59
N THR A 204 6.04 12.52 -12.07
CA THR A 204 7.41 12.00 -12.26
C THR A 204 7.70 10.80 -11.37
N THR A 205 7.11 10.75 -10.16
CA THR A 205 7.32 9.66 -9.20
C THR A 205 6.92 8.30 -9.80
N ALA A 206 5.89 8.26 -10.64
CA ALA A 206 5.47 7.07 -11.41
C ALA A 206 6.65 6.35 -12.10
N LEU A 207 7.63 7.11 -12.61
CA LEU A 207 8.80 6.61 -13.35
C LEU A 207 9.70 5.70 -12.49
N LEU A 208 9.68 5.87 -11.17
CA LEU A 208 10.44 5.05 -10.22
C LEU A 208 9.56 4.04 -9.49
N VAL A 209 8.25 4.31 -9.35
CA VAL A 209 7.30 3.42 -8.65
C VAL A 209 7.02 2.13 -9.45
N ASP A 210 7.08 2.18 -10.79
CA ASP A 210 6.90 0.97 -11.61
C ASP A 210 8.19 0.14 -11.69
N GLY A 211 8.38 -0.72 -10.68
CA GLY A 211 9.53 -1.62 -10.59
C GLY A 211 9.73 -2.11 -9.16
N ASN A 212 8.98 -3.14 -8.76
CA ASN A 212 9.14 -3.83 -7.47
C ASN A 212 9.10 -2.96 -6.19
N LEU A 213 8.60 -1.72 -6.26
CA LEU A 213 8.79 -0.68 -5.25
C LEU A 213 8.52 -1.06 -3.78
N CYS A 214 7.44 -1.79 -3.51
CA CYS A 214 7.00 -2.02 -2.15
C CYS A 214 7.64 -3.29 -1.58
N HIS A 215 8.86 -3.12 -1.05
CA HIS A 215 9.57 -4.13 -0.28
C HIS A 215 9.62 -3.73 1.19
N GLN A 216 9.75 -4.72 2.07
CA GLN A 216 9.87 -4.53 3.51
C GLN A 216 11.00 -3.53 3.82
N ASP A 217 12.17 -3.69 3.18
CA ASP A 217 13.30 -2.77 3.31
C ASP A 217 12.97 -1.30 3.02
N LEU A 218 12.06 -1.00 2.09
CA LEU A 218 11.64 0.38 1.82
C LEU A 218 10.74 0.87 2.95
N LEU A 219 9.78 0.06 3.40
CA LEU A 219 8.86 0.42 4.48
C LEU A 219 9.61 0.63 5.81
N ASP A 220 10.58 -0.23 6.11
CA ASP A 220 11.46 -0.11 7.27
C ASP A 220 12.30 1.18 7.17
N GLN A 221 12.87 1.49 5.99
CA GLN A 221 13.59 2.74 5.77
C GLN A 221 12.70 3.99 5.90
N VAL A 222 11.46 3.93 5.43
CA VAL A 222 10.48 5.01 5.67
C VAL A 222 10.25 5.16 7.17
N ALA A 223 10.14 4.05 7.89
CA ALA A 223 9.88 4.05 9.32
C ALA A 223 11.03 4.60 10.17
N ASP A 224 12.26 4.32 9.76
CA ASP A 224 13.48 4.82 10.43
C ASP A 224 13.75 6.31 10.17
N LYS A 225 13.31 6.82 9.01
CA LYS A 225 13.65 8.20 8.57
C LYS A 225 12.55 9.23 8.76
N SER A 226 11.32 8.78 8.97
CA SER A 226 10.22 9.70 9.15
C SER A 226 10.05 10.05 10.61
N ASN A 227 9.87 11.33 10.88
CA ASN A 227 10.14 11.88 12.19
C ASN A 227 8.90 12.05 13.06
N GLY A 228 7.70 11.97 12.47
CA GLY A 228 6.41 12.04 13.18
C GLY A 228 5.47 10.93 12.72
N THR A 229 4.65 10.40 13.64
CA THR A 229 3.79 9.23 13.34
C THR A 229 2.79 9.55 12.23
N VAL A 230 2.32 10.80 12.12
CA VAL A 230 1.35 11.18 11.08
C VAL A 230 2.01 11.28 9.70
N ILE A 231 3.16 11.98 9.58
CA ILE A 231 3.85 12.13 8.28
C ILE A 231 4.43 10.81 7.82
N GLN A 232 4.93 10.01 8.74
CA GLN A 232 5.40 8.65 8.49
C GLN A 232 4.28 7.80 7.90
N HIS A 233 3.12 7.80 8.56
CA HIS A 233 1.92 7.13 8.09
C HIS A 233 1.50 7.64 6.71
N MET A 234 1.37 8.96 6.51
CA MET A 234 1.03 9.55 5.21
C MET A 234 2.02 9.13 4.11
N THR A 235 3.32 9.07 4.43
CA THR A 235 4.38 8.66 3.49
C THR A 235 4.27 7.19 3.12
N ARG A 236 4.10 6.29 4.10
CA ARG A 236 3.96 4.85 3.84
C ARG A 236 2.65 4.56 3.10
N VAL A 237 1.53 5.15 3.51
CA VAL A 237 0.24 5.03 2.85
C VAL A 237 0.31 5.52 1.41
N PHE A 238 0.98 6.65 1.16
CA PHE A 238 1.23 7.14 -0.18
C PHE A 238 2.02 6.14 -1.03
N LEU A 239 3.17 5.66 -0.56
CA LEU A 239 4.03 4.77 -1.34
C LEU A 239 3.39 3.39 -1.56
N LEU A 240 2.84 2.79 -0.50
CA LEU A 240 2.15 1.50 -0.53
C LEU A 240 0.90 1.58 -1.41
N GLY A 241 0.10 2.63 -1.25
CA GLY A 241 -1.12 2.83 -2.01
C GLY A 241 -0.88 3.16 -3.48
N TYR A 242 0.16 3.94 -3.81
CA TYR A 242 0.53 4.18 -5.20
C TYR A 242 1.00 2.88 -5.88
N ALA A 243 1.85 2.11 -5.21
CA ALA A 243 2.27 0.80 -5.71
C ALA A 243 1.07 -0.16 -5.89
N PHE A 244 0.11 -0.15 -4.96
CA PHE A 244 -1.12 -0.94 -5.06
C PHE A 244 -1.99 -0.50 -6.24
N MET A 245 -2.16 0.80 -6.48
CA MET A 245 -2.92 1.31 -7.63
C MET A 245 -2.31 0.90 -8.96
N LEU A 246 -0.98 0.98 -9.10
CA LEU A 246 -0.29 0.52 -10.30
C LEU A 246 -0.44 -1.00 -10.50
N TYR A 247 -0.34 -1.78 -9.41
CA TYR A 247 -0.60 -3.22 -9.46
C TYR A 247 -2.02 -3.53 -9.89
N TYR A 248 -3.03 -2.92 -9.24
CA TYR A 248 -4.43 -3.06 -9.61
C TYR A 248 -4.63 -2.77 -11.11
N ASN A 249 -4.10 -1.64 -11.58
CA ASN A 249 -4.28 -1.24 -12.97
C ASN A 249 -3.66 -2.23 -13.95
N ARG A 250 -2.44 -2.71 -13.64
CA ARG A 250 -1.76 -3.74 -14.42
C ARG A 250 -2.54 -5.05 -14.44
N GLU A 251 -3.06 -5.51 -13.30
CA GLU A 251 -3.81 -6.76 -13.24
C GLU A 251 -5.12 -6.67 -14.03
N ILE A 252 -5.80 -5.52 -14.03
CA ILE A 252 -6.98 -5.31 -14.88
C ILE A 252 -6.62 -5.34 -16.38
N LEU A 253 -5.46 -4.79 -16.76
CA LEU A 253 -5.04 -4.69 -18.17
C LEU A 253 -4.41 -5.96 -18.73
N THR A 254 -3.70 -6.74 -17.90
CA THR A 254 -2.79 -7.80 -18.38
C THR A 254 -3.17 -9.21 -17.91
N SER A 255 -4.11 -9.32 -16.97
CA SER A 255 -4.54 -10.61 -16.42
C SER A 255 -6.05 -10.84 -16.62
N ASP A 256 -6.53 -12.03 -16.30
CA ASP A 256 -7.97 -12.35 -16.26
C ASP A 256 -8.59 -12.07 -14.86
N LEU A 257 -8.04 -11.11 -14.09
CA LEU A 257 -8.49 -10.83 -12.73
C LEU A 257 -10.01 -10.58 -12.66
N VAL A 258 -10.56 -9.76 -13.56
CA VAL A 258 -12.00 -9.47 -13.59
C VAL A 258 -12.83 -10.71 -13.92
N GLY A 259 -12.37 -11.55 -14.86
CA GLY A 259 -13.02 -12.81 -15.20
C GLY A 259 -13.05 -13.78 -14.01
N LYS A 260 -11.90 -13.93 -13.34
CA LYS A 260 -11.78 -14.74 -12.11
C LYS A 260 -12.69 -14.23 -10.99
N ILE A 261 -12.81 -12.91 -10.80
CA ILE A 261 -13.74 -12.29 -9.84
C ILE A 261 -15.19 -12.62 -10.19
N ARG A 262 -15.59 -12.49 -11.46
CA ARG A 262 -16.95 -12.83 -11.93
C ARG A 262 -17.30 -14.29 -11.68
N ILE A 263 -16.38 -15.22 -11.97
CA ILE A 263 -16.59 -16.66 -11.74
C ILE A 263 -16.88 -16.96 -10.27
N ARG A 264 -16.20 -16.26 -9.36
CA ARG A 264 -16.35 -16.46 -7.90
C ARG A 264 -17.40 -15.54 -7.27
N PHE A 265 -18.05 -14.66 -8.05
CA PHE A 265 -18.94 -13.64 -7.50
C PHE A 265 -20.07 -14.22 -6.68
N THR A 266 -20.80 -15.18 -7.26
CA THR A 266 -21.96 -15.79 -6.59
C THR A 266 -21.59 -16.51 -5.30
N SER A 267 -20.48 -17.26 -5.30
CA SER A 267 -20.11 -18.11 -4.16
C SER A 267 -19.37 -17.37 -3.05
N ARG A 268 -18.60 -16.32 -3.39
CA ARG A 268 -17.73 -15.62 -2.44
C ARG A 268 -18.17 -14.21 -2.12
N TYR A 269 -18.42 -13.40 -3.16
CA TYR A 269 -18.59 -11.96 -3.00
C TYR A 269 -20.05 -11.56 -2.74
N LYS A 270 -21.00 -12.26 -3.36
CA LYS A 270 -22.43 -11.99 -3.23
C LYS A 270 -22.89 -11.97 -1.75
N PRO A 271 -22.52 -12.94 -0.88
CA PRO A 271 -22.94 -12.91 0.52
C PRO A 271 -22.51 -11.64 1.27
N PHE A 272 -21.31 -11.11 0.96
CA PHE A 272 -20.80 -9.87 1.55
C PHE A 272 -21.63 -8.64 1.10
N TYR A 273 -22.01 -8.57 -0.18
CA TYR A 273 -22.72 -7.42 -0.74
C TYR A 273 -24.25 -7.46 -0.53
N THR A 274 -24.85 -8.63 -0.29
CA THR A 274 -26.28 -8.79 -0.02
C THR A 274 -26.80 -7.85 1.09
N PRO A 275 -26.19 -7.76 2.29
CA PRO A 275 -26.66 -6.84 3.31
C PRO A 275 -26.53 -5.36 2.90
N LEU A 276 -25.49 -5.00 2.14
CA LEU A 276 -25.22 -3.62 1.69
C LEU A 276 -26.18 -3.15 0.59
N LEU A 277 -26.74 -4.07 -0.19
CA LEU A 277 -27.68 -3.82 -1.28
C LEU A 277 -28.97 -4.64 -1.12
N SER A 278 -29.46 -4.75 0.11
CA SER A 278 -30.61 -5.59 0.48
C SER A 278 -31.93 -5.24 -0.21
N HIS A 279 -32.02 -4.05 -0.83
CA HIS A 279 -33.16 -3.65 -1.65
C HIS A 279 -33.16 -4.23 -3.06
N LEU A 280 -32.06 -4.82 -3.52
CA LEU A 280 -31.96 -5.48 -4.82
C LEU A 280 -32.40 -6.93 -4.72
N HIS A 281 -33.00 -7.44 -5.81
CA HIS A 281 -33.20 -8.87 -5.97
C HIS A 281 -31.84 -9.57 -6.09
N GLU A 282 -31.72 -10.77 -5.54
CA GLU A 282 -30.48 -11.53 -5.52
C GLU A 282 -29.87 -11.73 -6.92
N ASP A 283 -30.69 -11.94 -7.95
CA ASP A 283 -30.21 -12.10 -9.34
C ASP A 283 -29.69 -10.81 -9.97
N HIS A 284 -29.99 -9.66 -9.39
CA HIS A 284 -29.51 -8.36 -9.85
C HIS A 284 -28.25 -7.92 -9.12
N LEU A 285 -27.84 -8.63 -8.07
CA LEU A 285 -26.59 -8.37 -7.37
C LEU A 285 -25.45 -8.98 -8.18
N THR A 286 -24.81 -8.15 -9.01
CA THR A 286 -23.68 -8.53 -9.87
C THR A 286 -22.48 -7.63 -9.62
N LEU A 287 -21.32 -7.98 -10.20
CA LEU A 287 -20.11 -7.15 -10.13
C LEU A 287 -20.36 -5.73 -10.66
N GLU A 288 -21.15 -5.59 -11.73
CA GLU A 288 -21.51 -4.31 -12.36
C GLU A 288 -22.53 -3.49 -11.53
N ARG A 289 -23.17 -4.11 -10.54
CA ARG A 289 -23.95 -3.40 -9.51
C ARG A 289 -23.14 -3.06 -8.29
N VAL A 290 -22.11 -3.83 -7.96
CA VAL A 290 -21.16 -3.43 -6.91
C VAL A 290 -20.32 -2.25 -7.39
N PHE A 291 -19.62 -2.40 -8.51
CA PHE A 291 -18.84 -1.33 -9.14
C PHE A 291 -19.63 -0.78 -10.32
N GLN A 292 -19.89 0.53 -10.34
CA GLN A 292 -20.63 1.17 -11.43
C GLN A 292 -19.98 0.90 -12.79
N GLY A 293 -20.64 0.08 -13.62
CA GLY A 293 -20.11 -0.32 -14.93
C GLY A 293 -19.05 -1.42 -14.88
N GLY A 294 -18.83 -2.03 -13.71
CA GLY A 294 -17.82 -3.06 -13.46
C GLY A 294 -16.47 -2.48 -13.01
N MET A 295 -15.51 -3.37 -12.79
CA MET A 295 -14.13 -3.00 -12.53
C MET A 295 -13.45 -2.59 -13.83
N ARG A 296 -12.65 -1.52 -13.79
CA ARG A 296 -11.95 -0.98 -14.97
C ARG A 296 -10.53 -0.56 -14.65
N ALA A 297 -9.74 -0.45 -15.71
CA ALA A 297 -8.46 0.21 -15.67
C ALA A 297 -8.65 1.71 -15.42
N LEU A 298 -7.67 2.29 -14.73
CA LEU A 298 -7.54 3.70 -14.45
C LEU A 298 -6.65 4.35 -15.51
N GLN A 299 -6.99 5.57 -15.90
CA GLN A 299 -6.12 6.41 -16.71
C GLN A 299 -4.95 6.91 -15.85
N GLU A 300 -3.82 7.21 -16.48
CA GLU A 300 -2.63 7.74 -15.78
C GLU A 300 -2.96 9.00 -14.97
N SER A 301 -3.73 9.92 -15.55
CA SER A 301 -4.19 11.12 -14.85
C SER A 301 -5.06 10.81 -13.63
N GLU A 302 -5.88 9.75 -13.66
CA GLU A 302 -6.67 9.32 -12.50
C GLU A 302 -5.75 8.78 -11.40
N ILE A 303 -4.79 7.92 -11.77
CA ILE A 303 -3.82 7.35 -10.84
C ILE A 303 -3.03 8.46 -10.14
N ASN A 304 -2.55 9.47 -10.88
CA ASN A 304 -1.77 10.56 -10.31
C ASN A 304 -2.62 11.42 -9.37
N GLN A 305 -3.86 11.72 -9.73
CA GLN A 305 -4.78 12.44 -8.84
C GLN A 305 -5.13 11.63 -7.58
N TYR A 306 -5.25 10.30 -7.70
CA TYR A 306 -5.47 9.43 -6.55
C TYR A 306 -4.24 9.40 -5.65
N ALA A 307 -3.04 9.32 -6.23
CA ALA A 307 -1.78 9.32 -5.51
C ALA A 307 -1.56 10.62 -4.72
N ILE A 308 -1.91 11.78 -5.31
CA ILE A 308 -1.94 13.06 -4.56
C ILE A 308 -2.93 12.97 -3.39
N GLY A 309 -4.13 12.45 -3.64
CA GLY A 309 -5.13 12.22 -2.59
C GLY A 309 -4.60 11.38 -1.43
N PHE A 310 -3.81 10.35 -1.71
CA PHE A 310 -3.20 9.49 -0.69
C PHE A 310 -2.08 10.22 0.07
N LEU A 311 -1.26 11.00 -0.65
CA LEU A 311 -0.20 11.83 -0.05
C LEU A 311 -0.76 12.82 0.98
N VAL A 312 -1.95 13.39 0.75
CA VAL A 312 -2.53 14.44 1.60
C VAL A 312 -3.79 13.99 2.36
N HIS A 313 -4.10 12.69 2.41
CA HIS A 313 -5.38 12.22 2.96
C HIS A 313 -5.62 12.61 4.42
N ASP A 314 -4.53 12.72 5.17
CA ASP A 314 -4.53 13.01 6.61
C ASP A 314 -4.15 14.46 6.93
N ILE A 315 -4.11 15.31 5.90
CA ILE A 315 -3.70 16.72 6.05
C ILE A 315 -4.60 17.50 7.01
N GLY A 316 -5.81 17.03 7.30
CA GLY A 316 -6.69 17.65 8.28
C GLY A 316 -6.26 17.46 9.74
N LYS A 317 -5.31 16.57 10.03
CA LYS A 317 -4.71 16.42 11.38
C LYS A 317 -3.82 17.63 11.75
N VAL A 318 -3.62 18.56 10.82
CA VAL A 318 -2.77 19.76 10.98
C VAL A 318 -3.08 20.65 12.16
N GLU A 319 -4.36 20.80 12.52
CA GLU A 319 -4.77 21.71 13.58
C GLU A 319 -4.44 21.19 14.97
N ASP A 320 -4.35 19.86 15.14
CA ASP A 320 -4.16 19.20 16.44
C ASP A 320 -3.18 18.02 16.30
N ILE A 321 -2.07 18.24 15.59
CA ILE A 321 -1.10 17.17 15.33
C ILE A 321 -0.48 16.66 16.62
N GLU A 322 -0.26 17.54 17.60
CA GLU A 322 0.25 17.17 18.92
C GLU A 322 -0.69 16.20 19.65
N TYR A 323 -2.01 16.34 19.49
CA TYR A 323 -2.98 15.38 20.03
C TYR A 323 -2.90 14.04 19.29
N HIS A 324 -2.71 14.06 17.97
CA HIS A 324 -2.59 12.84 17.16
C HIS A 324 -1.26 12.10 17.36
N GLU A 325 -0.22 12.80 17.81
CA GLU A 325 1.12 12.26 18.09
C GLU A 325 1.42 12.13 19.60
N GLY A 326 0.51 12.61 20.45
CA GLY A 326 0.64 12.68 21.90
C GLY A 326 0.08 11.46 22.64
N GLU A 327 0.07 11.54 23.97
CA GLU A 327 -0.44 10.49 24.86
C GLU A 327 -1.88 10.74 25.34
N ASP A 328 -2.53 11.76 24.76
CA ASP A 328 -3.89 12.12 25.13
C ASP A 328 -4.85 10.95 24.88
N GLY A 329 -5.82 10.77 25.80
CA GLY A 329 -6.83 9.73 25.67
C GLY A 329 -7.71 9.94 24.43
N TYR A 330 -8.18 8.84 23.84
CA TYR A 330 -9.02 8.85 22.64
C TYR A 330 -10.31 9.67 22.82
N ASP A 331 -10.35 10.82 22.15
CA ASP A 331 -11.52 11.67 21.90
C ASP A 331 -11.99 11.49 20.45
N ARG A 332 -13.10 10.76 20.30
CA ARG A 332 -13.75 10.52 19.00
C ARG A 332 -14.09 11.83 18.29
N ALA A 333 -14.56 12.85 18.99
CA ALA A 333 -14.99 14.10 18.36
C ALA A 333 -13.81 14.89 17.78
N LYS A 334 -12.62 14.80 18.38
CA LYS A 334 -11.38 15.32 17.79
C LYS A 334 -10.92 14.47 16.60
N VAL A 335 -10.88 13.15 16.77
CA VAL A 335 -10.40 12.24 15.73
C VAL A 335 -11.24 12.36 14.45
N VAL A 336 -12.56 12.40 14.52
CA VAL A 336 -13.40 12.48 13.31
C VAL A 336 -13.33 13.83 12.60
N ARG A 337 -12.79 14.88 13.22
CA ARG A 337 -12.76 16.22 12.61
C ARG A 337 -11.74 16.35 11.49
N HIS A 338 -10.68 15.54 11.49
CA HIS A 338 -9.62 15.68 10.49
C HIS A 338 -10.12 15.50 9.06
N VAL A 339 -11.06 14.57 8.80
CA VAL A 339 -11.62 14.39 7.45
C VAL A 339 -12.38 15.64 6.99
N GLU A 340 -13.09 16.31 7.90
CA GLU A 340 -13.84 17.53 7.57
C GLU A 340 -12.91 18.72 7.34
N VAL A 341 -11.92 18.89 8.21
CA VAL A 341 -10.91 19.95 8.10
C VAL A 341 -10.13 19.77 6.81
N GLY A 342 -9.60 18.58 6.56
CA GLY A 342 -8.82 18.24 5.37
C GLY A 342 -9.62 18.43 4.08
N TYR A 343 -10.83 17.85 4.01
CA TYR A 343 -11.75 18.03 2.88
C TYR A 343 -12.01 19.51 2.58
N THR A 344 -12.36 20.28 3.62
CA THR A 344 -12.73 21.69 3.48
C THR A 344 -11.52 22.54 3.07
N ALA A 345 -10.36 22.29 3.67
CA ALA A 345 -9.13 22.99 3.36
C ALA A 345 -8.72 22.75 1.91
N LEU A 346 -8.62 21.50 1.47
CA LEU A 346 -8.25 21.17 0.10
C LEU A 346 -9.26 21.74 -0.89
N ARG A 347 -10.56 21.54 -0.65
CA ARG A 347 -11.62 22.01 -1.55
C ARG A 347 -11.70 23.52 -1.66
N ASN A 348 -11.50 24.27 -0.57
CA ASN A 348 -11.77 25.71 -0.56
C ASN A 348 -10.51 26.57 -0.65
N LYS A 349 -9.39 26.10 -0.07
CA LYS A 349 -8.14 26.86 0.06
C LYS A 349 -7.12 26.54 -1.02
N THR A 350 -7.29 25.46 -1.79
CA THR A 350 -6.29 25.04 -2.78
C THR A 350 -6.83 24.92 -4.20
N GLY A 351 -5.91 24.87 -5.16
CA GLY A 351 -6.18 24.51 -6.56
C GLY A 351 -6.27 23.01 -6.85
N TYR A 352 -6.19 22.13 -5.83
CA TYR A 352 -6.31 20.69 -6.05
C TYR A 352 -7.66 20.30 -6.65
N SER A 353 -7.64 19.20 -7.41
CA SER A 353 -8.88 18.66 -7.98
C SER A 353 -9.83 18.18 -6.89
N ASP A 354 -11.12 18.17 -7.22
CA ASP A 354 -12.15 17.63 -6.34
C ASP A 354 -11.85 16.19 -5.88
N THR A 355 -11.24 15.39 -6.74
CA THR A 355 -10.84 14.00 -6.46
C THR A 355 -9.96 13.93 -5.22
N VAL A 356 -8.93 14.78 -5.15
CA VAL A 356 -7.99 14.84 -4.01
C VAL A 356 -8.75 15.18 -2.72
N SER A 357 -9.62 16.20 -2.77
CA SER A 357 -10.43 16.58 -1.60
C SER A 357 -11.37 15.44 -1.18
N MET A 358 -12.00 14.75 -2.13
CA MET A 358 -12.93 13.65 -1.84
C MET A 358 -12.25 12.42 -1.29
N ILE A 359 -11.03 12.08 -1.72
CA ILE A 359 -10.26 11.00 -1.09
C ILE A 359 -10.03 11.33 0.39
N THR A 360 -9.55 12.54 0.68
CA THR A 360 -9.33 13.05 2.05
C THR A 360 -10.62 13.02 2.89
N GLY A 361 -11.76 13.43 2.34
CA GLY A 361 -13.01 13.51 3.11
C GLY A 361 -13.77 12.19 3.31
N TYR A 362 -13.43 11.14 2.57
CA TYR A 362 -14.27 9.93 2.45
C TYR A 362 -13.52 8.63 2.80
N HIS A 363 -12.26 8.69 3.23
CA HIS A 363 -11.44 7.50 3.51
C HIS A 363 -11.73 6.78 4.84
N HIS A 364 -12.79 7.16 5.56
CA HIS A 364 -13.27 6.47 6.76
C HIS A 364 -14.78 6.16 6.71
N GLU A 365 -15.39 6.11 5.51
CA GLU A 365 -16.85 5.99 5.38
C GLU A 365 -17.39 4.60 5.77
N TYR A 366 -16.60 3.55 5.56
CA TYR A 366 -16.85 2.17 6.00
C TYR A 366 -18.26 1.65 5.68
N TYR A 367 -18.75 1.91 4.47
CA TYR A 367 -20.10 1.53 4.00
C TYR A 367 -21.24 1.91 4.95
N GLY A 368 -21.07 2.97 5.75
CA GLY A 368 -22.10 3.40 6.70
C GLY A 368 -22.07 2.70 8.06
N SER A 369 -21.08 1.84 8.35
CA SER A 369 -20.89 1.23 9.68
C SER A 369 -20.77 2.28 10.79
N ASN A 370 -21.27 2.02 12.00
CA ASN A 370 -21.27 2.96 13.12
C ASN A 370 -19.89 3.54 13.48
N ASP A 371 -18.82 2.77 13.22
CA ASP A 371 -17.45 3.19 13.49
C ASP A 371 -16.90 4.16 12.42
N GLY A 372 -17.52 4.20 11.24
CA GLY A 372 -17.13 5.10 10.16
C GLY A 372 -17.51 6.56 10.40
N TYR A 373 -16.82 7.44 9.68
CA TYR A 373 -17.05 8.87 9.65
C TYR A 373 -16.53 9.46 8.33
N GLY A 374 -17.17 10.53 7.86
CA GLY A 374 -16.81 11.13 6.59
C GLY A 374 -17.87 12.09 6.06
N ILE A 375 -17.54 12.75 4.96
CA ILE A 375 -18.35 13.79 4.34
C ILE A 375 -19.65 13.23 3.76
N PHE A 376 -19.64 12.03 3.15
CA PHE A 376 -20.84 11.41 2.59
C PHE A 376 -21.91 11.24 3.66
N ARG A 377 -21.54 10.61 4.78
CA ARG A 377 -22.46 10.33 5.88
C ARG A 377 -23.08 11.60 6.44
N ARG A 378 -22.26 12.64 6.65
CA ARG A 378 -22.73 13.93 7.13
C ARG A 378 -23.74 14.55 6.17
N LEU A 379 -23.44 14.57 4.87
CA LEU A 379 -24.33 15.11 3.84
C LEU A 379 -25.64 14.32 3.75
N LEU A 380 -25.56 12.98 3.84
CA LEU A 380 -26.74 12.12 3.83
C LEU A 380 -27.63 12.33 5.07
N GLN A 381 -27.01 12.48 6.25
CA GLN A 381 -27.72 12.77 7.49
C GLN A 381 -28.41 14.14 7.43
N GLN A 382 -27.74 15.16 6.92
CA GLN A 382 -28.32 16.50 6.72
C GLN A 382 -29.53 16.45 5.77
N LEU A 383 -29.43 15.69 4.68
CA LEU A 383 -30.54 15.50 3.74
C LEU A 383 -31.77 14.90 4.44
N TYR A 384 -31.59 13.85 5.25
CA TYR A 384 -32.69 13.22 5.98
C TYR A 384 -33.28 14.11 7.08
N GLN A 385 -32.45 14.95 7.72
CA GLN A 385 -32.94 15.94 8.69
C GLN A 385 -33.77 17.04 8.02
N GLN A 386 -33.33 17.53 6.86
CA GLN A 386 -34.02 18.59 6.12
C GLN A 386 -35.28 18.08 5.39
N HIS A 387 -35.32 16.79 5.05
CA HIS A 387 -36.45 16.18 4.37
C HIS A 387 -36.83 14.83 5.00
N PRO A 388 -37.46 14.81 6.19
CA PRO A 388 -37.78 13.57 6.92
C PRO A 388 -38.68 12.59 6.16
N GLN A 389 -39.43 13.08 5.17
CA GLN A 389 -40.28 12.28 4.29
C GLN A 389 -39.50 11.51 3.20
N VAL A 390 -38.22 11.82 2.99
CA VAL A 390 -37.36 11.12 2.03
C VAL A 390 -37.06 9.74 2.58
N LYS A 391 -37.50 8.71 1.84
CA LYS A 391 -37.20 7.31 2.18
C LYS A 391 -35.69 7.06 2.19
N PRO A 392 -35.20 6.10 3.01
CA PRO A 392 -33.82 5.63 2.93
C PRO A 392 -33.43 5.36 1.48
N ARG A 393 -32.26 5.87 1.10
CA ARG A 393 -31.88 5.96 -0.31
C ARG A 393 -31.52 4.57 -0.80
N LYS A 394 -32.17 4.14 -1.88
CA LYS A 394 -31.83 2.90 -2.59
C LYS A 394 -30.75 3.22 -3.62
N PHE A 395 -29.53 2.80 -3.34
CA PHE A 395 -28.42 3.05 -4.25
C PHE A 395 -28.51 2.11 -5.46
N PRO A 396 -28.41 2.63 -6.70
CA PRO A 396 -28.32 1.79 -7.89
C PRO A 396 -27.02 0.98 -7.93
N PHE A 397 -25.93 1.48 -7.34
CA PHE A 397 -24.65 0.79 -7.25
C PHE A 397 -23.92 1.19 -5.97
N LEU A 398 -22.96 0.37 -5.53
CA LEU A 398 -22.27 0.58 -4.26
C LEU A 398 -21.05 1.49 -4.40
N ILE A 399 -20.17 1.19 -5.37
CA ILE A 399 -18.91 1.87 -5.61
C ILE A 399 -18.94 2.57 -6.96
N THR A 400 -18.43 3.79 -7.01
CA THR A 400 -18.29 4.57 -8.25
C THR A 400 -16.90 5.19 -8.39
N TYR A 401 -16.46 5.34 -9.65
CA TYR A 401 -15.30 6.14 -10.02
C TYR A 401 -15.66 7.60 -10.30
N ASP A 402 -16.95 7.90 -10.47
CA ASP A 402 -17.47 9.22 -10.82
C ASP A 402 -17.78 10.03 -9.56
N LYS A 403 -17.06 11.14 -9.39
CA LYS A 403 -17.26 12.08 -8.28
C LYS A 403 -18.66 12.70 -8.27
N GLU A 404 -19.31 12.84 -9.43
CA GLU A 404 -20.64 13.44 -9.53
C GLU A 404 -21.71 12.52 -8.93
N GLU A 405 -21.57 11.21 -9.05
CA GLU A 405 -22.47 10.25 -8.44
C GLU A 405 -22.38 10.28 -6.91
N ILE A 406 -21.18 10.49 -6.35
CA ILE A 406 -21.00 10.71 -4.91
C ILE A 406 -21.66 12.02 -4.46
N ARG A 407 -21.48 13.11 -5.22
CA ARG A 407 -22.06 14.44 -4.89
C ARG A 407 -23.57 14.44 -4.91
N LYS A 408 -24.15 13.78 -5.90
CA LYS A 408 -25.59 13.56 -5.99
C LYS A 408 -26.08 12.56 -4.95
N LEU A 409 -25.18 11.99 -4.14
CA LEU A 409 -25.41 10.95 -3.15
C LEU A 409 -26.04 9.68 -3.77
N GLN A 410 -25.73 9.38 -5.04
CA GLN A 410 -26.22 8.22 -5.80
C GLN A 410 -25.39 6.96 -5.61
N ALA A 411 -24.17 7.08 -5.08
CA ALA A 411 -23.36 5.97 -4.60
C ALA A 411 -22.77 6.27 -3.24
N PRO A 412 -22.74 5.30 -2.32
CA PRO A 412 -22.20 5.50 -0.99
C PRO A 412 -20.67 5.39 -0.91
N ALA A 413 -20.00 4.79 -1.90
CA ALA A 413 -18.56 4.58 -1.84
C ALA A 413 -17.83 5.11 -3.07
N TYR A 414 -16.80 5.91 -2.82
CA TYR A 414 -15.91 6.44 -3.86
C TYR A 414 -14.72 5.50 -4.04
N PHE A 415 -14.52 5.00 -5.25
CA PHE A 415 -13.52 3.97 -5.57
C PHE A 415 -12.11 4.26 -4.99
N PRO A 416 -11.48 5.42 -5.23
CA PRO A 416 -10.14 5.65 -4.70
C PRO A 416 -10.11 5.76 -3.17
N ALA A 417 -11.18 6.25 -2.54
CA ALA A 417 -11.27 6.26 -1.08
C ALA A 417 -11.40 4.85 -0.51
N LYS A 418 -12.09 3.93 -1.19
CA LYS A 418 -12.17 2.51 -0.78
C LYS A 418 -10.84 1.78 -0.93
N MET A 419 -10.02 2.13 -1.93
CA MET A 419 -8.64 1.63 -2.01
C MET A 419 -7.80 2.18 -0.85
N LEU A 420 -7.93 3.48 -0.55
CA LEU A 420 -7.21 4.12 0.54
C LEU A 420 -7.57 3.51 1.90
N GLU A 421 -8.85 3.26 2.19
CA GLU A 421 -9.29 2.63 3.44
C GLU A 421 -8.50 1.35 3.79
N ILE A 422 -8.26 0.50 2.79
CA ILE A 422 -7.50 -0.75 2.98
C ILE A 422 -6.05 -0.44 3.36
N VAL A 423 -5.42 0.45 2.59
CA VAL A 423 -4.01 0.81 2.75
C VAL A 423 -3.77 1.52 4.08
N ASP A 424 -4.63 2.48 4.44
CA ASP A 424 -4.61 3.23 5.68
C ASP A 424 -4.74 2.31 6.92
N ILE A 425 -5.74 1.43 6.92
CA ILE A 425 -5.93 0.47 8.02
C ILE A 425 -4.74 -0.49 8.09
N TYR A 426 -4.30 -1.06 6.96
CA TYR A 426 -3.19 -2.00 6.94
C TYR A 426 -1.90 -1.36 7.47
N ASP A 427 -1.57 -0.14 7.01
CA ASP A 427 -0.41 0.61 7.50
C ASP A 427 -0.52 0.86 9.00
N SER A 428 -1.67 1.35 9.47
CA SER A 428 -1.93 1.54 10.89
C SER A 428 -1.76 0.24 11.69
N LEU A 429 -2.11 -0.91 11.13
CA LEU A 429 -2.00 -2.20 11.82
C LEU A 429 -0.55 -2.70 11.92
N THR A 430 0.25 -2.43 10.90
CA THR A 430 1.62 -2.91 10.73
C THR A 430 2.68 -1.88 11.14
N ASP A 431 2.26 -0.68 11.56
CA ASP A 431 3.18 0.41 11.93
C ASP A 431 4.11 0.03 13.11
N PRO A 432 5.44 -0.04 12.89
CA PRO A 432 6.40 -0.38 13.93
C PRO A 432 6.51 0.68 15.03
N ASN A 433 6.12 1.93 14.75
CA ASN A 433 6.27 3.04 15.69
C ASN A 433 4.99 3.30 16.51
N ARG A 434 4.02 2.39 16.46
CA ARG A 434 2.75 2.56 17.17
C ARG A 434 2.96 2.40 18.68
N ARG A 435 2.79 3.48 19.44
CA ARG A 435 3.16 3.55 20.87
C ARG A 435 2.38 2.60 21.79
N TYR A 436 1.12 2.30 21.47
CA TYR A 436 0.20 1.55 22.35
C TYR A 436 -0.04 0.10 21.91
N ARG A 437 0.61 -0.35 20.83
CA ARG A 437 0.46 -1.73 20.34
C ARG A 437 1.67 -2.11 19.51
N ALA A 438 2.17 -3.33 19.69
CA ALA A 438 3.17 -3.89 18.78
C ALA A 438 2.64 -3.89 17.32
N PRO A 439 3.52 -3.70 16.33
CA PRO A 439 3.16 -3.91 14.93
C PRO A 439 2.67 -5.33 14.74
N MET A 440 1.60 -5.49 13.96
CA MET A 440 1.16 -6.80 13.51
C MET A 440 2.04 -7.26 12.35
N GLU A 441 2.30 -8.56 12.29
CA GLU A 441 2.83 -9.17 11.07
C GLU A 441 1.81 -9.01 9.93
N PRO A 442 2.25 -8.95 8.66
CA PRO A 442 1.37 -8.80 7.49
C PRO A 442 0.16 -9.75 7.48
N LYS A 443 0.36 -11.01 7.88
CA LYS A 443 -0.69 -12.01 7.98
C LYS A 443 -1.74 -11.64 9.02
N ASP A 444 -1.33 -11.33 10.25
CA ASP A 444 -2.22 -10.99 11.35
C ASP A 444 -3.01 -9.71 11.06
N ALA A 445 -2.38 -8.75 10.38
CA ALA A 445 -3.03 -7.54 9.90
C ALA A 445 -4.12 -7.84 8.87
N LEU A 446 -3.87 -8.75 7.92
CA LEU A 446 -4.87 -9.19 6.95
C LEU A 446 -5.98 -10.01 7.61
N GLU A 447 -5.66 -10.94 8.51
CA GLU A 447 -6.65 -11.68 9.29
C GLU A 447 -7.57 -10.71 10.06
N THR A 448 -6.99 -9.69 10.69
CA THR A 448 -7.76 -8.62 11.35
C THR A 448 -8.69 -7.89 10.36
N LEU A 449 -8.22 -7.57 9.15
CA LEU A 449 -9.05 -6.96 8.11
C LEU A 449 -10.20 -7.87 7.65
N TYR A 450 -9.93 -9.15 7.38
CA TYR A 450 -10.98 -10.11 6.98
C TYR A 450 -11.98 -10.37 8.10
N THR A 451 -11.54 -10.51 9.36
CA THR A 451 -12.45 -10.77 10.47
C THR A 451 -13.21 -9.50 10.87
N ALA A 452 -12.51 -8.46 11.34
CA ALA A 452 -13.15 -7.32 11.98
C ALA A 452 -13.77 -6.30 11.00
N PHE A 453 -13.28 -6.25 9.75
CA PHE A 453 -13.71 -5.27 8.74
C PHE A 453 -14.49 -5.86 7.57
N VAL A 454 -14.62 -7.19 7.49
CA VAL A 454 -15.43 -7.86 6.48
C VAL A 454 -16.45 -8.82 7.11
N ALA A 455 -16.01 -9.79 7.91
CA ALA A 455 -16.88 -10.85 8.43
C ALA A 455 -17.81 -10.35 9.54
N ASP A 456 -17.25 -9.68 10.56
CA ASP A 456 -18.04 -9.17 11.69
C ASP A 456 -18.94 -8.01 11.28
N GLN A 457 -18.41 -7.11 10.45
CA GLN A 457 -19.14 -5.99 9.87
C GLN A 457 -18.59 -5.65 8.49
N PRO A 458 -19.44 -5.33 7.50
CA PRO A 458 -18.99 -4.97 6.15
C PRO A 458 -18.49 -3.53 6.11
N LYS A 459 -17.24 -3.29 6.52
CA LYS A 459 -16.60 -1.97 6.57
C LYS A 459 -15.70 -1.73 5.34
N VAL A 460 -14.83 -2.69 5.05
CA VAL A 460 -13.85 -2.64 3.95
C VAL A 460 -14.35 -3.45 2.78
N ASP A 461 -14.01 -3.04 1.55
CA ASP A 461 -14.46 -3.77 0.35
C ASP A 461 -13.73 -5.11 0.19
N LEU A 462 -14.48 -6.22 0.17
CA LEU A 462 -13.91 -7.56 0.07
C LEU A 462 -13.17 -7.81 -1.25
N ILE A 463 -13.70 -7.34 -2.38
CA ILE A 463 -13.04 -7.53 -3.67
C ILE A 463 -11.71 -6.77 -3.69
N LEU A 464 -11.70 -5.49 -3.30
CA LEU A 464 -10.47 -4.71 -3.24
C LEU A 464 -9.47 -5.27 -2.21
N LEU A 465 -9.93 -5.79 -1.07
CA LEU A 465 -9.07 -6.45 -0.08
C LEU A 465 -8.43 -7.72 -0.65
N ASP A 466 -9.17 -8.54 -1.39
CA ASP A 466 -8.60 -9.72 -2.06
C ASP A 466 -7.54 -9.35 -3.11
N VAL A 467 -7.73 -8.24 -3.84
CA VAL A 467 -6.72 -7.73 -4.78
C VAL A 467 -5.52 -7.13 -4.03
N PHE A 468 -5.72 -6.54 -2.86
CA PHE A 468 -4.64 -6.04 -2.01
C PHE A 468 -3.81 -7.20 -1.42
N THR A 469 -4.45 -8.26 -0.94
CA THR A 469 -3.76 -9.48 -0.48
C THR A 469 -2.90 -10.10 -1.60
N LEU A 470 -3.44 -10.14 -2.82
CA LEU A 470 -2.67 -10.54 -4.01
C LEU A 470 -1.44 -9.66 -4.25
N PHE A 471 -1.62 -8.34 -4.15
CA PHE A 471 -0.54 -7.38 -4.29
C PHE A 471 0.57 -7.62 -3.26
N LEU A 472 0.23 -7.77 -1.98
CA LEU A 472 1.22 -8.03 -0.92
C LEU A 472 1.99 -9.33 -1.17
N ARG A 473 1.28 -10.40 -1.57
CA ARG A 473 1.90 -11.69 -1.92
C ARG A 473 2.87 -11.56 -3.09
N ASP A 474 2.44 -10.93 -4.18
CA ASP A 474 3.25 -10.82 -5.40
C ASP A 474 4.46 -9.89 -5.24
N LYS A 475 4.39 -8.96 -4.27
CA LYS A 475 5.52 -8.11 -3.84
C LYS A 475 6.44 -8.77 -2.80
N GLY A 476 6.09 -9.96 -2.31
CA GLY A 476 6.86 -10.69 -1.30
C GLY A 476 6.74 -10.11 0.11
N LEU A 477 5.72 -9.28 0.36
CA LEU A 477 5.36 -8.76 1.69
C LEU A 477 4.48 -9.75 2.47
N LEU A 478 3.90 -10.73 1.79
CA LEU A 478 3.14 -11.81 2.39
C LEU A 478 3.69 -13.15 1.87
N PRO A 479 4.30 -14.00 2.73
CA PRO A 479 4.74 -15.33 2.34
C PRO A 479 3.57 -16.17 1.80
N ALA A 480 3.85 -17.08 0.85
CA ALA A 480 2.80 -17.88 0.21
C ALA A 480 2.03 -18.78 1.18
N ASP A 481 2.70 -19.25 2.23
CA ASP A 481 2.10 -20.10 3.27
C ASP A 481 1.29 -19.30 4.32
N ASP A 482 1.35 -17.97 4.24
CA ASP A 482 0.75 -17.03 5.19
C ASP A 482 -0.46 -16.29 4.62
N ILE A 483 -1.01 -16.76 3.51
CA ILE A 483 -2.27 -16.24 2.97
C ILE A 483 -3.41 -16.60 3.94
N PRO A 484 -4.17 -15.62 4.46
CA PRO A 484 -5.31 -15.90 5.34
C PRO A 484 -6.27 -16.92 4.72
N ALA A 485 -6.84 -17.80 5.54
CA ALA A 485 -7.77 -18.83 5.05
C ALA A 485 -8.98 -18.23 4.34
N GLU A 486 -9.37 -17.04 4.78
CA GLU A 486 -10.45 -16.23 4.25
C GLU A 486 -10.10 -15.63 2.90
N ALA A 487 -8.82 -15.44 2.55
CA ALA A 487 -8.39 -14.80 1.31
C ALA A 487 -8.54 -15.69 0.07
N VAL A 488 -8.59 -15.07 -1.11
CA VAL A 488 -8.68 -15.83 -2.36
C VAL A 488 -7.33 -16.41 -2.77
N ASN A 489 -7.25 -17.74 -2.83
CA ASN A 489 -6.22 -18.43 -3.60
C ASN A 489 -6.57 -18.41 -5.10
N TRP A 490 -5.83 -17.59 -5.86
CA TRP A 490 -6.06 -17.29 -7.28
C TRP A 490 -5.27 -18.13 -8.27
#